data_AF-A0A351F7A1-F1
#
_entry.id   AF-A0A351F7A1-F1
#
_cell.length_a   1.000
_cell.length_b   1.000
_cell.length_c   1.000
_cell.angle_alpha   90.00
_cell.angle_beta   90.00
_cell.angle_gamma   90.00
#
_symmetry.space_group_name_H-M   'P 1'
#
loop_
_entity.id
_entity.type
_entity.pdbx_description
1 polymer ?
#
loop_
_entity_poly.entity_id
_entity_poly.type
_entity_poly.pdbx_seq_one_letter_code
_entity_poly.pdbx_strand_id
1 'polypeptide(L)'
;MGNNFAIKNYLDADKVTKELDALIKKPIYSIKPDALKKYETEYYAKKCAKSKEMIDIAKQRIPGGVQHNLAFNYPFPLVFT
;
A
#
# COMPACT_ATOMS: atom_id res chain seq x y z
N MET A 1 -1.40 -38.88 -9.97
CA MET A 1 -1.26 -37.43 -9.72
C MET A 1 -2.65 -36.81 -9.82
N GLY A 2 -3.20 -36.32 -8.71
CA GLY A 2 -4.58 -35.80 -8.70
C GLY A 2 -4.69 -34.43 -9.34
N ASN A 3 -5.74 -34.21 -10.14
CA ASN A 3 -6.14 -32.94 -10.77
C ASN A 3 -6.56 -31.85 -9.75
N ASN A 4 -5.88 -31.74 -8.62
CA ASN A 4 -6.20 -30.80 -7.55
C ASN A 4 -5.63 -29.39 -7.76
N PHE A 5 -5.04 -29.11 -8.93
CA PHE A 5 -4.43 -27.82 -9.26
C PHE A 5 -5.32 -26.91 -10.13
N ALA A 6 -6.52 -27.37 -10.49
CA ALA A 6 -7.45 -26.59 -11.30
C ALA A 6 -8.50 -25.88 -10.43
N ILE A 7 -8.90 -24.67 -10.84
CA ILE A 7 -10.03 -23.95 -10.24
C ILE A 7 -11.28 -24.81 -10.39
N LYS A 8 -11.81 -25.33 -9.28
CA LYS A 8 -12.97 -26.22 -9.29
C LYS A 8 -14.30 -25.44 -9.31
N ASN A 9 -14.32 -24.23 -8.78
CA ASN A 9 -15.51 -23.40 -8.68
C ASN A 9 -15.16 -21.96 -9.07
N TYR A 10 -16.02 -21.36 -9.88
CA TYR A 10 -16.01 -19.93 -10.13
C TYR A 10 -16.89 -19.22 -9.09
N LEU A 11 -16.50 -18.01 -8.74
CA LEU A 11 -17.28 -17.14 -7.87
C LEU A 11 -18.55 -16.70 -8.62
N ASP A 12 -19.64 -16.51 -7.87
CA ASP A 12 -20.80 -15.77 -8.37
C ASP A 12 -20.41 -14.29 -8.49
N ALA A 13 -20.08 -13.88 -9.72
CA ALA A 13 -19.59 -12.53 -10.01
C ALA A 13 -20.62 -11.45 -9.66
N ASP A 14 -21.91 -11.73 -9.84
CA ASP A 14 -22.98 -10.79 -9.54
C ASP A 14 -23.13 -10.58 -8.04
N LYS A 15 -23.04 -11.66 -7.26
CA LYS A 15 -23.03 -11.58 -5.80
C LYS A 15 -21.84 -10.78 -5.30
N VAL A 16 -20.63 -11.09 -5.77
CA VAL A 16 -19.39 -10.38 -5.36
C VAL A 16 -19.49 -8.89 -5.72
N THR A 17 -19.96 -8.57 -6.93
CA THR A 17 -20.10 -7.17 -7.37
C THR A 17 -21.08 -6.40 -6.47
N LYS A 18 -22.22 -7.01 -6.08
CA LYS A 18 -23.16 -6.38 -5.15
C LYS A 18 -22.56 -6.13 -3.76
N GLU A 19 -21.74 -7.05 -3.26
CA GLU A 19 -21.03 -6.88 -1.99
C GLU A 19 -20.01 -5.74 -2.06
N LEU A 20 -19.28 -5.62 -3.17
CA LEU A 20 -18.37 -4.51 -3.44
C LEU A 20 -19.12 -3.17 -3.54
N ASP A 21 -20.24 -3.12 -4.26
CA ASP A 21 -21.09 -1.93 -4.36
C ASP A 21 -21.63 -1.47 -3.00
N ALA A 22 -21.97 -2.41 -2.13
CA ALA A 22 -22.38 -2.12 -0.77
C ALA A 22 -21.20 -1.61 0.09
N LEU A 23 -20.00 -2.17 -0.12
CA LEU A 23 -18.79 -1.79 0.59
C LEU A 23 -18.35 -0.36 0.26
N ILE A 24 -18.30 0.01 -1.02
CA ILE A 24 -17.84 1.35 -1.46
C ILE A 24 -18.78 2.48 -1.02
N LYS A 25 -20.04 2.17 -0.68
CA LYS A 25 -21.01 3.14 -0.14
C LYS A 25 -20.84 3.40 1.35
N LYS A 26 -20.02 2.61 2.06
CA LYS A 26 -19.76 2.82 3.48
C LYS A 26 -18.95 4.11 3.69
N PRO A 27 -19.09 4.77 4.85
CA PRO A 27 -18.27 5.94 5.16
C PRO A 27 -16.78 5.60 5.12
N ILE A 28 -15.98 6.48 4.52
CA ILE A 28 -14.53 6.38 4.53
C ILE A 28 -14.04 6.86 5.88
N TYR A 29 -13.42 5.97 6.64
CA TYR A 29 -12.79 6.31 7.92
C TYR A 29 -11.37 6.79 7.68
N SER A 30 -11.08 8.03 8.07
CA SER A 30 -9.72 8.57 8.08
C SER A 30 -9.03 8.32 9.41
N ILE A 31 -7.70 8.22 9.37
CA ILE A 31 -6.87 8.23 10.57
C ILE A 31 -6.88 9.61 11.22
N LYS A 32 -6.80 9.66 12.56
CA LYS A 32 -6.73 10.93 13.27
C LYS A 32 -5.44 11.69 12.88
N PRO A 33 -5.51 13.00 12.57
CA PRO A 33 -4.35 13.75 12.07
C PRO A 33 -3.15 13.74 13.02
N ASP A 34 -3.40 13.81 14.33
CA ASP A 34 -2.38 13.75 15.39
C ASP A 34 -1.69 12.38 15.45
N ALA A 35 -2.46 11.29 15.31
CA ALA A 35 -1.94 9.94 15.27
C ALA A 35 -1.07 9.70 14.02
N LEU A 36 -1.53 10.17 12.85
CA LEU A 36 -0.72 10.13 11.63
C LEU A 36 0.57 10.93 11.80
N LYS A 37 0.46 12.16 12.32
CA LYS A 37 1.62 13.03 12.50
C LYS A 37 2.67 12.41 13.40
N LYS A 38 2.24 11.81 14.51
CA LYS A 38 3.12 11.08 15.43
C LYS A 38 3.83 9.93 14.72
N TYR A 39 3.15 9.20 13.83
CA TYR A 39 3.78 8.10 13.10
C TYR A 39 4.80 8.58 12.07
N GLU A 40 4.51 9.66 11.35
CA GLU A 40 5.45 10.32 10.44
C GLU A 40 6.73 10.75 11.17
N THR A 41 6.61 11.39 12.32
CA THR A 41 7.76 11.98 13.04
C THR A 41 8.50 10.96 13.88
N GLU A 42 7.79 10.13 14.66
CA GLU A 42 8.41 9.27 15.67
C GLU A 42 8.90 7.94 15.10
N TYR A 43 8.27 7.45 14.03
CA TYR A 43 8.67 6.20 13.38
C TYR A 43 9.42 6.49 12.08
N TYR A 44 8.76 7.09 11.09
CA TYR A 44 9.39 7.27 9.77
C TYR A 44 10.62 8.18 9.81
N ALA A 45 10.51 9.39 10.35
CA ALA A 45 11.64 10.32 10.36
C ALA A 45 12.80 9.85 11.26
N LYS A 46 12.50 9.28 12.44
CA LYS A 46 13.54 8.87 13.40
C LYS A 46 14.13 7.49 13.13
N LYS A 47 13.33 6.52 12.69
CA LYS A 47 13.74 5.11 12.58
C LYS A 47 14.03 4.67 11.14
N CYS A 48 13.54 5.40 10.14
CA CYS A 48 13.67 5.02 8.73
C CYS A 48 14.53 6.00 7.91
N ALA A 49 15.49 6.68 8.56
CA ALA A 49 16.33 7.71 7.95
C ALA A 49 17.08 7.21 6.69
N LYS A 50 17.67 6.01 6.74
CA LYS A 50 18.39 5.44 5.59
C LYS A 50 17.47 5.17 4.39
N SER A 51 16.23 4.71 4.62
CA SER A 51 15.27 4.56 3.53
C SER A 51 14.90 5.90 2.92
N LYS A 52 14.77 6.96 3.74
CA LYS A 52 14.53 8.32 3.25
C LYS A 52 15.66 8.81 2.35
N GLU A 53 16.92 8.66 2.77
CA GLU A 53 18.09 9.05 1.99
C GLU A 53 18.14 8.33 0.63
N MET A 54 17.91 7.01 0.63
CA MET A 54 17.87 6.21 -0.59
C MET A 54 16.79 6.69 -1.55
N ILE A 55 15.60 7.04 -1.05
CA ILE A 55 14.50 7.55 -1.87
C ILE A 55 14.78 8.97 -2.37
N ASP A 56 15.41 9.82 -1.58
CA ASP A 56 15.81 11.16 -2.00
C ASP A 56 16.83 11.08 -3.16
N ILE A 57 17.74 10.10 -3.14
CA ILE A 57 18.64 9.79 -4.26
C ILE A 57 17.85 9.22 -5.46
N ALA A 58 16.94 8.27 -5.23
CA ALA A 58 16.18 7.63 -6.29
C ALA A 58 15.32 8.64 -7.09
N LYS A 59 14.71 9.62 -6.40
CA LYS A 59 13.90 10.69 -7.02
C LYS A 59 14.67 11.55 -8.03
N GLN A 60 16.01 11.61 -7.92
CA GLN A 60 16.84 12.36 -8.87
C GLN A 60 16.95 11.66 -10.23
N ARG A 61 16.64 10.35 -10.30
CA ARG A 61 16.85 9.50 -11.49
C ARG A 61 15.55 8.86 -11.99
N ILE A 62 14.59 8.64 -11.09
CA ILE A 62 13.33 7.97 -11.36
C ILE A 62 12.21 8.93 -10.96
N PRO A 63 11.27 9.27 -11.86
CA PRO A 63 10.09 10.06 -11.50
C PRO A 63 9.34 9.43 -10.33
N GLY A 64 9.17 10.18 -9.24
CA GLY A 64 8.55 9.69 -8.00
C GLY A 64 9.46 8.80 -7.12
N GLY A 65 10.69 8.51 -7.55
CA GLY A 65 11.66 7.70 -6.80
C GLY A 65 11.31 6.21 -6.69
N VAL A 66 10.32 5.74 -7.46
CA VAL A 66 9.84 4.34 -7.45
C VAL A 66 9.58 3.85 -8.87
N GLN A 67 9.90 2.58 -9.16
CA GLN A 67 9.61 1.97 -10.47
C GLN A 67 8.29 1.21 -10.51
N HIS A 68 7.79 0.76 -9.35
CA HIS A 68 6.57 -0.02 -9.25
C HIS A 68 5.55 0.70 -8.37
N ASN A 69 4.32 0.84 -8.86
CA ASN A 69 3.29 1.66 -8.21
C ASN A 69 2.95 1.21 -6.78
N LEU A 70 3.04 -0.09 -6.47
CA LEU A 70 2.82 -0.60 -5.12
C LEU A 70 3.89 -0.16 -4.11
N ALA A 71 5.05 0.32 -4.59
CA ALA A 71 6.06 0.92 -3.73
C ALA A 71 5.75 2.40 -3.39
N PHE A 72 4.73 3.01 -4.00
CA PHE A 72 4.37 4.39 -3.69
C PHE A 72 3.62 4.46 -2.35
N ASN A 73 4.35 4.73 -1.27
CA ASN A 73 3.82 4.80 0.08
C ASN A 73 4.10 6.15 0.74
N TYR A 74 3.12 6.66 1.48
CA TYR A 74 3.27 7.85 2.31
C TYR A 74 3.86 7.46 3.68
N PRO A 75 4.81 8.25 4.25
CA PRO A 75 5.42 9.46 3.69
C PRO A 75 6.54 9.18 2.67
N PHE A 76 7.16 8.01 2.73
CA PHE A 76 8.10 7.47 1.73
C PHE A 76 8.19 5.95 1.89
N PRO A 77 8.57 5.18 0.86
CA PRO A 77 8.71 3.74 0.99
C PRO A 77 9.93 3.31 1.81
N LEU A 78 9.80 2.15 2.44
CA LEU A 78 10.92 1.46 3.07
C LEU A 78 11.78 0.79 2.01
N VAL A 79 13.10 0.91 2.19
CA VAL A 79 14.11 0.33 1.30
C VAL A 79 14.88 -0.71 2.09
N PHE A 80 14.95 -1.92 1.56
CA PHE A 80 15.69 -3.05 2.12
C PHE A 80 16.92 -3.34 1.26
N THR A 81 18.00 -3.76 1.89
CA THR A 81 19.29 -4.08 1.26
C THR A 81 19.73 -5.47 1.63
#